data_AF-A0A931BUE0-F1
#
_entry.id   AF-A0A931BUE0-F1
#
_cell.length_a   1.000
_cell.length_b   1.000
_cell.length_c   1.000
_cell.angle_alpha   90.00
_cell.angle_beta   90.00
_cell.angle_gamma   90.00
#
_symmetry.space_group_name_H-M   'P 1'
#
loop_
_entity.id
_entity.type
_entity.pdbx_description
1 polymer ?
#
loop_
_entity_poly.entity_id
_entity_poly.type
_entity_poly.pdbx_seq_one_letter_code
_entity_poly.pdbx_strand_id
1 'polypeptide(L)'
;MIVSLERSGYHSPIDDFVDSLADRNLTFYASDMLSRKGCESMEDLLQALKRATEVCTSMHLPLRENIKVVFRSRGGEVVQDWRLSPMAYLLMVINADYHNDLVAHMQVEMAKRALHQY
;
A
#
# COMPACT_ATOMS: atom_id res chain seq x y z
N MET A 1 37.51 9.15 -2.80
CA MET A 1 36.18 9.45 -2.21
C MET A 1 35.68 8.14 -1.63
N ILE A 2 35.96 7.89 -0.35
CA ILE A 2 35.60 6.63 0.32
C ILE A 2 34.14 6.76 0.72
N VAL A 3 33.27 5.94 0.12
CA VAL A 3 31.87 5.83 0.52
C VAL A 3 31.86 5.18 1.90
N SER A 4 31.51 5.97 2.91
CA SER A 4 31.29 5.50 4.27
C SER A 4 30.08 4.56 4.27
N LEU A 5 30.31 3.25 4.20
CA LEU A 5 29.31 2.23 4.50
C LEU A 5 29.15 2.13 6.02
N GLU A 6 28.72 3.21 6.66
CA GLU A 6 28.44 3.23 8.10
C GLU A 6 26.94 3.21 8.33
N ARG A 7 26.44 2.00 8.62
CA ARG A 7 25.45 1.61 9.64
C ARG A 7 24.77 0.32 9.20
N SER A 8 25.48 -0.80 9.35
CA SER A 8 24.79 -2.06 9.56
C SER A 8 24.22 -2.01 10.97
N GLY A 9 22.98 -1.51 11.11
CA GLY A 9 22.24 -1.72 12.35
C GLY A 9 22.15 -3.21 12.57
N TYR A 10 22.51 -3.69 13.76
CA TYR A 10 22.29 -5.08 14.14
C TYR A 10 20.78 -5.34 14.08
N HIS A 11 20.28 -5.83 12.95
CA HIS A 11 18.97 -6.44 12.86
C HIS A 11 19.05 -7.77 13.59
N SER A 12 18.28 -7.91 14.65
CA SER A 12 18.17 -9.18 15.35
C SER A 12 17.48 -10.18 14.40
N PRO A 13 17.81 -11.48 14.44
CA PRO A 13 17.01 -12.51 13.77
C PRO A 13 15.52 -12.45 14.15
N ILE A 14 15.20 -11.88 15.31
CA ILE A 14 13.81 -11.62 15.73
C ILE A 14 13.17 -10.52 14.88
N ASP A 15 13.89 -9.45 14.55
CA ASP A 15 13.38 -8.36 13.72
C ASP A 15 13.09 -8.87 12.30
N ASP A 16 13.99 -9.69 11.74
CA ASP A 16 13.80 -10.33 10.43
C ASP A 16 12.58 -11.27 10.43
N PHE A 17 12.36 -11.99 11.54
CA PHE A 17 11.19 -12.85 11.71
C PHE A 17 9.89 -12.03 11.79
N VAL A 18 9.90 -10.93 12.55
CA VAL A 18 8.75 -10.01 12.66
C VAL A 18 8.44 -9.38 11.31
N ASP A 19 9.46 -8.90 10.58
CA ASP A 19 9.30 -8.35 9.25
C ASP A 19 8.76 -9.40 8.26
N SER A 20 9.21 -10.66 8.36
CA SER A 20 8.70 -11.77 7.56
C SER A 20 7.22 -12.08 7.86
N LEU A 21 6.80 -11.97 9.11
CA LEU A 21 5.39 -12.13 9.50
C LEU A 21 4.53 -10.99 8.96
N ALA A 22 5.00 -9.75 9.05
CA ALA A 22 4.35 -8.58 8.49
C ALA A 22 4.22 -8.70 6.95
N ASP A 23 5.30 -9.09 6.27
CA ASP A 23 5.33 -9.31 4.82
C ASP A 23 4.32 -10.32 4.31
N ARG A 24 3.97 -11.32 5.13
CA ARG A 24 2.95 -12.32 4.79
C ARG A 24 1.56 -11.70 4.65
N ASN A 25 1.29 -10.62 5.38
CA ASN A 25 -0.01 -9.92 5.36
C ASN A 25 -0.11 -8.88 4.24
N LEU A 26 0.99 -8.58 3.53
CA LEU A 26 1.01 -7.63 2.42
C LEU A 26 0.59 -8.30 1.10
N THR A 27 -0.69 -8.64 0.98
CA THR A 27 -1.21 -9.52 -0.09
C THR A 27 -1.60 -8.82 -1.40
N PHE A 28 -1.62 -7.49 -1.43
CA PHE A 28 -2.04 -6.72 -2.61
C PHE A 28 -0.88 -5.95 -3.22
N TYR A 29 -0.86 -5.82 -4.56
CA TYR A 29 0.01 -4.85 -5.23
C TYR A 29 -0.75 -3.55 -5.49
N ALA A 30 -0.13 -2.40 -5.27
CA ALA A 30 -0.73 -1.11 -5.62
C ALA A 30 -1.04 -1.04 -7.12
N SER A 31 -0.14 -1.55 -7.96
CA SER A 31 -0.31 -1.59 -9.42
C SER A 31 -1.55 -2.36 -9.90
N ASP A 32 -2.15 -3.20 -9.05
CA ASP A 32 -3.43 -3.87 -9.36
C ASP A 32 -4.61 -2.88 -9.47
N MET A 33 -4.50 -1.66 -8.91
CA MET A 33 -5.51 -0.63 -9.16
C MET A 33 -5.51 -0.12 -10.59
N LEU A 34 -4.34 -0.06 -11.26
CA LEU A 34 -4.26 0.33 -12.67
C LEU A 34 -4.92 -0.72 -13.56
N SER A 35 -4.71 -2.02 -13.27
CA SER A 35 -5.30 -3.11 -14.06
C SER A 35 -6.81 -3.22 -13.86
N ARG A 36 -7.32 -2.90 -12.67
CA ARG A 36 -8.75 -2.90 -12.34
C ARG A 36 -9.48 -1.62 -12.74
N LYS A 37 -8.80 -0.70 -13.47
CA LYS A 37 -9.32 0.63 -13.82
C LYS A 37 -9.76 1.45 -12.60
N GLY A 38 -9.15 1.25 -11.43
CA GLY A 38 -9.39 2.07 -10.23
C GLY A 38 -8.57 3.36 -10.20
N CYS A 39 -7.51 3.42 -11.01
CA CYS A 39 -6.70 4.62 -11.29
C CYS A 39 -6.48 4.69 -12.81
N GLU A 40 -6.46 5.90 -13.36
CA GLU A 40 -6.27 6.12 -14.80
C GLU A 40 -4.80 6.24 -15.19
N SER A 41 -3.97 6.71 -14.25
CA SER A 41 -2.54 6.91 -14.46
C SER A 41 -1.69 6.48 -13.26
N MET A 42 -0.38 6.34 -13.47
CA MET A 42 0.57 6.12 -12.39
C MET A 42 0.57 7.29 -11.39
N GLU A 43 0.33 8.52 -11.86
CA GLU A 43 0.24 9.70 -11.00
C GLU A 43 -0.95 9.58 -10.02
N ASP A 44 -2.11 9.15 -10.51
CA ASP A 44 -3.29 8.93 -9.66
C ASP A 44 -3.04 7.85 -8.62
N LEU A 45 -2.35 6.77 -9.00
CA LEU A 45 -1.97 5.70 -8.09
C LEU A 45 -1.03 6.21 -6.99
N LEU A 46 -0.01 6.99 -7.34
CA LEU A 46 0.90 7.59 -6.37
C LEU A 46 0.18 8.54 -5.44
N GLN A 47 -0.78 9.32 -5.95
CA GLN A 47 -1.58 10.24 -5.15
C GLN A 47 -2.52 9.50 -4.20
N ALA A 48 -3.14 8.40 -4.63
CA ALA A 48 -3.96 7.53 -3.77
C ALA A 48 -3.13 6.86 -2.68
N LEU A 49 -1.95 6.35 -3.04
CA LEU A 49 -1.01 5.73 -2.09
C LEU A 49 -0.50 6.75 -1.07
N LYS A 50 -0.20 7.98 -1.50
CA LYS A 50 0.19 9.08 -0.62
C LYS A 50 -0.90 9.36 0.42
N ARG A 51 -2.16 9.49 -0.01
CA ARG A 51 -3.31 9.70 0.89
C ARG A 51 -3.46 8.54 1.88
N ALA A 52 -3.35 7.28 1.43
CA ALA A 52 -3.38 6.12 2.33
C ALA A 52 -2.25 6.13 3.37
N THR A 53 -1.05 6.54 2.95
CA THR A 53 0.13 6.68 3.82
C THR A 53 -0.08 7.77 4.87
N GLU A 54 -0.64 8.92 4.46
CA GLU A 54 -0.99 10.04 5.36
C GLU A 54 -2.03 9.62 6.40
N VAL A 55 -3.07 8.86 6.00
CA VAL A 55 -4.06 8.29 6.93
C VAL A 55 -3.41 7.33 7.93
N CYS A 56 -2.55 6.43 7.46
CA CYS A 56 -1.83 5.52 8.36
C CYS A 56 -0.97 6.30 9.36
N THR A 57 -0.28 7.34 8.89
CA THR A 57 0.60 8.17 9.71
C THR A 57 -0.19 8.95 10.77
N SER A 58 -1.30 9.59 10.38
CA SER A 58 -2.13 10.38 11.29
C SER A 58 -2.82 9.52 12.37
N MET A 59 -3.15 8.27 12.03
CA MET A 59 -3.75 7.30 12.94
C MET A 59 -2.73 6.44 13.69
N HIS A 60 -1.43 6.74 13.57
CA HIS A 60 -0.33 5.99 14.21
C HIS A 60 -0.35 4.49 13.87
N LEU A 61 -0.82 4.14 12.67
CA LEU A 61 -0.82 2.78 12.15
C LEU A 61 0.60 2.40 11.69
N PRO A 62 1.07 1.16 11.95
CA PRO A 62 2.42 0.75 11.61
C PRO A 62 2.59 0.64 10.09
N LEU A 63 3.31 1.60 9.48
CA LEU A 63 3.55 1.61 8.03
C LEU A 63 4.23 0.33 7.53
N ARG A 64 5.19 -0.21 8.29
CA ARG A 64 5.90 -1.45 7.92
C ARG A 64 4.98 -2.66 7.75
N GLU A 65 3.88 -2.70 8.48
CA GLU A 65 2.90 -3.80 8.42
C GLU A 65 1.82 -3.57 7.34
N ASN A 66 1.80 -2.38 6.74
CA ASN A 66 0.70 -1.94 5.88
C ASN A 66 1.13 -1.58 4.47
N ILE A 67 2.33 -1.02 4.29
CA ILE A 67 2.85 -0.49 3.03
C ILE A 67 4.33 -0.80 2.93
N LYS A 68 4.73 -1.55 1.89
CA LYS A 68 6.13 -1.88 1.62
C LYS A 68 6.47 -1.64 0.16
N VAL A 69 7.52 -0.85 -0.09
CA VAL A 69 8.11 -0.70 -1.44
C VAL A 69 8.73 -2.02 -1.87
N VAL A 70 8.46 -2.43 -3.10
CA VAL A 70 9.07 -3.61 -3.74
C VAL A 70 9.49 -3.30 -5.16
N PHE A 71 10.43 -4.06 -5.68
CA PHE A 71 10.86 -4.00 -7.08
C PHE A 71 10.49 -5.30 -7.77
N ARG A 72 9.85 -5.21 -8.93
CA ARG A 72 9.33 -6.36 -9.69
C ARG A 72 9.94 -6.38 -11.08
N SER A 73 10.20 -7.57 -11.61
CA SER A 73 10.51 -7.72 -13.03
C SER A 73 9.21 -7.74 -13.84
N ARG A 74 9.08 -6.83 -14.81
CA ARG A 74 7.95 -6.78 -15.75
C ARG A 74 8.52 -6.53 -17.15
N GLY A 75 8.37 -7.51 -18.05
CA GLY A 75 8.87 -7.38 -19.42
C GLY A 75 10.39 -7.23 -19.54
N GLY A 76 11.16 -7.76 -18.58
CA GLY A 76 12.63 -7.63 -18.55
C GLY A 76 13.13 -6.35 -17.87
N GLU A 77 12.24 -5.43 -17.51
CA GLU A 77 12.58 -4.22 -16.75
C GLU A 77 12.29 -4.40 -15.26
N VAL A 78 13.06 -3.71 -14.42
CA VAL A 78 12.81 -3.63 -12.98
C VAL A 78 11.95 -2.39 -12.71
N VAL A 79 10.72 -2.61 -12.28
CA VAL A 79 9.75 -1.56 -11.96
C VAL A 79 9.46 -1.51 -10.46
N GLN A 80 9.32 -0.31 -9.92
CA GLN A 80 8.90 -0.11 -8.54
C GLN A 80 7.39 -0.36 -8.40
N ASP A 81 7.00 -0.99 -7.30
CA ASP A 81 5.61 -1.24 -6.90
C ASP A 81 5.51 -1.20 -5.37
N TRP A 82 4.32 -1.35 -4.82
CA TRP A 82 4.08 -1.40 -3.38
C TRP A 82 3.23 -2.61 -3.04
N ARG A 83 3.67 -3.38 -2.04
CA ARG A 83 2.84 -4.39 -1.40
C ARG A 83 2.06 -3.75 -0.26
N LEU A 84 0.77 -4.05 -0.20
CA LEU A 84 -0.19 -3.45 0.71
C LEU A 84 -0.91 -4.53 1.51
N SER A 85 -1.16 -4.25 2.79
CA SER A 85 -2.13 -5.01 3.58
C SER A 85 -3.55 -4.83 3.01
N PRO A 86 -4.51 -5.71 3.33
CA PRO A 86 -5.91 -5.51 2.95
C PRO A 86 -6.47 -4.17 3.38
N MET A 87 -6.11 -3.71 4.59
CA MET A 87 -6.54 -2.41 5.12
C MET A 87 -5.92 -1.25 4.33
N ALA A 88 -4.60 -1.27 4.08
CA ALA A 88 -3.92 -0.22 3.33
C ALA A 88 -4.40 -0.14 1.88
N TYR A 89 -4.67 -1.29 1.25
CA TYR A 89 -5.28 -1.35 -0.08
C TYR A 89 -6.67 -0.71 -0.08
N LEU A 90 -7.52 -1.03 0.91
CA LEU A 90 -8.84 -0.43 1.00
C LEU A 90 -8.79 1.08 1.25
N LEU A 91 -7.88 1.54 2.13
CA LEU A 91 -7.62 2.97 2.36
C LEU A 91 -7.16 3.67 1.08
N MET A 92 -6.31 3.04 0.28
CA MET A 92 -5.89 3.57 -1.02
C MET A 92 -7.07 3.69 -1.98
N VAL A 93 -7.89 2.63 -2.10
CA VAL A 93 -9.07 2.62 -2.99
C VAL A 93 -10.05 3.72 -2.61
N ILE A 94 -10.45 3.85 -1.34
CA ILE A 94 -11.45 4.85 -0.94
C ILE A 94 -10.97 6.29 -1.02
N ASN A 95 -9.66 6.52 -1.04
CA ASN A 95 -9.06 7.84 -1.16
C ASN A 95 -8.59 8.17 -2.59
N ALA A 96 -8.80 7.27 -3.55
CA ALA A 96 -8.58 7.54 -4.97
C ALA A 96 -9.67 8.48 -5.54
N ASP A 97 -9.63 8.78 -6.84
CA ASP A 97 -10.60 9.68 -7.47
C ASP A 97 -12.03 9.10 -7.38
N TYR A 98 -12.95 9.88 -6.81
CA TYR A 98 -14.34 9.49 -6.63
C TYR A 98 -15.15 9.48 -7.93
N HIS A 99 -14.65 10.10 -9.01
CA HIS A 99 -15.25 9.98 -10.35
C HIS A 99 -15.06 8.59 -10.94
N ASN A 100 -14.18 7.77 -10.34
CA ASN A 100 -14.00 6.39 -10.73
C ASN A 100 -15.13 5.51 -10.18
N ASP A 101 -15.83 4.80 -11.06
CA ASP A 101 -16.95 3.93 -10.68
C ASP A 101 -16.55 2.92 -9.59
N LEU A 102 -15.37 2.28 -9.69
CA LEU A 102 -14.93 1.31 -8.69
C LEU A 102 -14.80 1.95 -7.30
N VAL A 103 -14.24 3.16 -7.25
CA VAL A 103 -14.03 3.92 -6.00
C VAL A 103 -15.39 4.29 -5.40
N ALA A 104 -16.29 4.87 -6.19
CA ALA A 104 -17.62 5.25 -5.75
C ALA A 104 -18.42 4.06 -5.22
N HIS A 105 -18.40 2.92 -5.93
CA HIS A 105 -19.05 1.69 -5.50
C HIS A 105 -18.49 1.19 -4.16
N MET A 106 -17.17 1.18 -4.01
CA MET A 106 -16.52 0.75 -2.77
C MET A 106 -16.84 1.66 -1.59
N GLN A 107 -16.86 2.98 -1.79
CA GLN A 107 -17.24 3.95 -0.76
C GLN A 107 -18.69 3.73 -0.28
N VAL A 108 -19.63 3.54 -1.21
CA VAL A 108 -21.03 3.25 -0.88
C VAL A 108 -21.18 1.91 -0.16
N GLU A 109 -20.50 0.87 -0.63
CA GLU A 109 -20.54 -0.46 0.00
C GLU A 109 -19.97 -0.44 1.42
N MET A 110 -18.89 0.32 1.65
CA MET A 110 -18.34 0.51 2.99
C MET A 110 -19.31 1.27 3.90
N ALA A 111 -19.93 2.34 3.41
CA ALA A 111 -20.93 3.09 4.16
C ALA A 111 -22.13 2.20 4.54
N LYS A 112 -22.65 1.41 3.59
CA LYS A 112 -23.72 0.43 3.85
C LYS A 112 -23.32 -0.56 4.94
N ARG A 113 -22.15 -1.19 4.83
CA ARG A 113 -21.68 -2.16 5.84
C ARG A 113 -21.52 -1.53 7.22
N ALA A 114 -20.97 -0.32 7.31
CA ALA A 114 -20.80 0.39 8.57
C ALA A 114 -22.15 0.74 9.23
N LEU A 115 -23.18 1.05 8.44
CA LEU A 115 -24.51 1.42 8.93
C LEU A 115 -25.42 0.21 9.20
N HIS A 116 -25.16 -0.94 8.57
CA HIS A 116 -25.91 -2.20 8.78
C HIS A 116 -25.31 -3.11 9.86
N GLN A 117 -24.25 -2.69 10.55
CA GLN A 117 -23.64 -3.45 11.66
C GLN A 117 -24.20 -3.09 13.05
N TYR A 118 -25.45 -2.61 13.11
CA TYR A 118 -26.26 -2.50 14.34
C TYR A 118 -27.51 -3.35 14.24
#